data_AF-A0A945R4M8-F1
#
_entry.id   AF-A0A945R4M8-F1
#
_cell.length_a   1.000
_cell.length_b   1.000
_cell.length_c   1.000
_cell.angle_alpha   90.00
_cell.angle_beta   90.00
_cell.angle_gamma   90.00
#
_symmetry.space_group_name_H-M   'P 1'
#
loop_
_entity.id
_entity.type
_entity.pdbx_description
1 polymer ?
#
loop_
_entity_poly.entity_id
_entity_poly.type
_entity_poly.pdbx_seq_one_letter_code
_entity_poly.pdbx_strand_id
1 'polypeptide(L)' 'MLQKTVHVDGMSCDHCIHAVTEEISKILGVTGVDIDLHAGEISPVTIASDNEISDTDIAAAVDEAGYTIFPS' A
#
# COMPACT_ATOMS: atom_id res chain seq x y z
N MET A 1 -15.87 0.60 -8.48
CA MET A 1 -14.51 1.16 -8.30
C MET A 1 -14.50 1.94 -7.00
N LEU A 2 -13.86 1.33 -6.01
CA LEU A 2 -13.62 1.88 -4.68
C LEU A 2 -12.18 2.36 -4.62
N GLN A 3 -11.92 3.28 -3.70
CA GLN A 3 -10.58 3.79 -3.48
C GLN A 3 -10.35 3.95 -1.99
N LYS A 4 -9.20 3.48 -1.51
CA LYS A 4 -8.78 3.59 -0.12
C LYS A 4 -7.35 4.11 -0.07
N THR A 5 -7.09 5.03 0.85
CA THR A 5 -5.75 5.55 1.10
C THR A 5 -5.27 5.09 2.46
N VAL A 6 -4.04 4.61 2.52
CA VAL A 6 -3.32 4.28 3.75
C VAL A 6 -1.97 5.01 3.76
N HIS A 7 -1.36 5.14 4.93
CA HIS A 7 -0.04 5.75 5.06
C HIS A 7 1.01 4.69 5.38
N VAL A 8 2.15 4.70 4.69
CA VAL A 8 3.26 3.78 4.92
C VAL A 8 4.51 4.57 5.29
N ASP A 9 5.15 4.22 6.40
CA ASP A 9 6.37 4.88 6.86
C ASP A 9 7.64 4.17 6.39
N GLY A 10 8.73 4.92 6.21
CA GLY A 10 10.08 4.37 6.06
C GLY A 10 10.47 3.92 4.65
N MET A 11 9.58 4.07 3.65
CA MET A 11 9.96 3.85 2.26
C MET A 11 10.93 4.95 1.81
N SER A 12 12.06 4.56 1.20
CA SER A 12 13.13 5.50 0.81
C SER A 12 13.70 5.23 -0.59
N CYS A 13 13.17 4.25 -1.32
CA CYS A 13 13.77 3.77 -2.57
C CYS A 13 12.73 3.24 -3.57
N ASP A 14 13.02 3.27 -4.87
CA ASP A 14 12.14 2.70 -5.91
C ASP A 14 11.88 1.20 -5.72
N HIS A 15 12.85 0.43 -5.22
CA HIS A 15 12.64 -0.99 -4.90
C HIS A 15 11.64 -1.19 -3.75
N CYS A 16 11.60 -0.23 -2.83
CA CYS A 16 10.71 -0.22 -1.67
C CYS A 16 9.26 -0.04 -2.15
N ILE A 17 9.04 0.92 -3.07
CA ILE A 17 7.76 1.14 -3.75
C ILE A 17 7.33 -0.14 -4.46
N HIS A 18 8.21 -0.71 -5.29
CA HIS A 18 7.86 -1.86 -6.10
C HIS A 18 7.45 -3.07 -5.24
N ALA A 19 8.17 -3.36 -4.17
CA ALA A 19 7.81 -4.42 -3.23
C ALA A 19 6.40 -4.22 -2.65
N VAL A 20 6.10 -3.02 -2.15
CA VAL A 20 4.78 -2.72 -1.56
C VAL A 20 3.67 -2.78 -2.62
N THR A 21 3.89 -2.22 -3.81
CA THR A 21 2.95 -2.29 -4.92
C THR A 21 2.64 -3.73 -5.32
N GLU A 22 3.66 -4.59 -5.45
CA GLU A 22 3.49 -5.99 -5.82
C GLU A 22 2.68 -6.77 -4.78
N GLU A 23 2.99 -6.61 -3.48
CA GLU A 23 2.27 -7.32 -2.42
C GLU A 23 0.80 -6.87 -2.33
N ILE A 24 0.52 -5.56 -2.38
CA ILE A 24 -0.86 -5.05 -2.36
C ILE A 24 -1.62 -5.53 -3.61
N SER A 25 -0.97 -5.58 -4.78
CA SER A 25 -1.61 -6.00 -6.04
C SER A 25 -2.04 -7.48 -6.04
N LYS A 26 -1.50 -8.31 -5.12
CA LYS A 26 -1.93 -9.71 -4.95
C LYS A 26 -3.26 -9.84 -4.20
N ILE A 27 -3.71 -8.79 -3.51
CA ILE A 27 -4.99 -8.81 -2.80
C ILE A 27 -6.13 -8.89 -3.81
N LEU A 28 -7.05 -9.84 -3.60
CA LEU A 28 -8.14 -10.09 -4.53
C LEU A 28 -9.04 -8.86 -4.69
N GLY A 29 -9.20 -8.43 -5.95
CA GLY A 29 -10.02 -7.27 -6.31
C GLY A 29 -9.27 -5.95 -6.29
N VAL A 30 -7.96 -5.93 -5.97
CA VAL A 30 -7.11 -4.77 -6.29
C VAL A 30 -6.98 -4.65 -7.80
N THR A 31 -7.15 -3.43 -8.29
CA THR A 31 -7.09 -3.07 -9.72
C THR A 31 -6.01 -2.03 -10.00
N GLY A 32 -5.49 -1.37 -8.97
CA GLY A 32 -4.38 -0.44 -9.08
C GLY A 32 -3.86 0.00 -7.71
N VAL A 33 -2.58 0.34 -7.67
CA VAL A 33 -1.90 0.87 -6.49
C VAL A 33 -1.06 2.05 -6.95
N ASP A 34 -1.24 3.19 -6.29
CA ASP A 34 -0.50 4.42 -6.53
C ASP A 34 0.19 4.83 -5.22
N ILE A 35 1.49 5.10 -5.28
CA ILE A 35 2.30 5.42 -4.10
C ILE A 35 2.93 6.79 -4.33
N ASP A 36 2.57 7.75 -3.48
CA ASP A 36 3.25 9.04 -3.42
C ASP A 36 4.44 8.90 -2.46
N LEU A 37 5.61 8.53 -3.01
CA LEU A 37 6.81 8.27 -2.21
C LEU A 37 7.37 9.58 -1.65
N HIS A 38 7.34 9.69 -0.32
CA HIS A 38 8.04 10.72 0.43
C HIS A 38 9.24 10.05 1.09
N ALA A 39 10.41 10.15 0.45
CA ALA A 39 11.57 9.34 0.80
C ALA A 39 12.04 9.57 2.25
N GLY A 40 11.94 8.53 3.09
CA GLY A 40 12.29 8.59 4.51
C GLY A 40 11.21 9.22 5.40
N GLU A 41 10.02 9.48 4.85
CA GLU A 41 8.86 10.03 5.53
C GLU A 41 7.63 9.14 5.28
N ILE A 42 6.47 9.60 5.76
CA ILE A 42 5.20 8.92 5.56
C ILE A 42 4.73 9.12 4.11
N SER A 43 4.63 8.03 3.37
CA SER A 43 4.17 8.00 1.99
C SER A 43 2.70 7.58 1.91
N PRO A 44 1.79 8.39 1.35
CA PRO A 44 0.43 7.96 1.08
C PRO A 44 0.39 6.90 -0.04
N VAL A 45 -0.41 5.86 0.18
CA VAL A 45 -0.66 4.77 -0.76
C VAL A 45 -2.15 4.71 -1.06
N THR A 46 -2.51 4.92 -2.32
CA THR A 46 -3.88 4.88 -2.80
C THR A 46 -4.14 3.57 -3.54
N ILE A 47 -5.16 2.84 -3.11
CA ILE A 47 -5.49 1.50 -3.56
C ILE A 47 -6.85 1.57 -4.25
N ALA A 48 -6.88 1.24 -5.54
CA ALA A 48 -8.10 1.12 -6.32
C ALA A 48 -8.56 -0.34 -6.35
N SER A 49 -9.85 -0.59 -6.07
CA SER A 49 -10.39 -1.96 -6.02
C SER A 49 -11.82 -2.08 -6.54
N ASP A 50 -12.19 -3.30 -6.93
CA ASP A 50 -13.56 -3.65 -7.34
C ASP A 50 -14.49 -3.88 -6.13
N ASN A 51 -13.92 -4.30 -5.01
CA ASN A 51 -14.61 -4.60 -3.76
C ASN A 51 -13.90 -3.97 -2.55
N GLU A 52 -14.59 -3.86 -1.42
CA GLU A 52 -13.98 -3.35 -0.20
C GLU A 52 -12.82 -4.25 0.23
N ILE A 53 -11.72 -3.62 0.63
CA ILE A 53 -10.53 -4.29 1.14
C ILE A 53 -10.34 -3.86 2.58
N SER A 54 -10.12 -4.84 3.46
CA SER A 54 -9.92 -4.58 4.88
C SER A 54 -8.54 -3.99 5.16
N ASP A 55 -8.43 -3.16 6.19
CA ASP A 55 -7.13 -2.63 6.64
C ASP A 55 -6.18 -3.76 7.05
N THR A 56 -6.73 -4.88 7.55
CA THR A 56 -5.96 -6.07 7.91
C THR A 56 -5.29 -6.71 6.70
N ASP A 57 -5.99 -6.84 5.57
CA ASP A 57 -5.42 -7.44 4.35
C ASP A 57 -4.32 -6.53 3.77
N ILE A 58 -4.55 -5.22 3.80
CA ILE A 58 -3.55 -4.23 3.36
C ILE A 58 -2.34 -4.26 4.30
N ALA A 59 -2.56 -4.28 5.62
CA ALA A 59 -1.49 -4.36 6.60
C ALA A 59 -0.66 -5.63 6.43
N ALA A 60 -1.28 -6.79 6.19
CA ALA A 60 -0.57 -8.04 5.96
C ALA A 60 0.30 -7.98 4.69
N ALA A 61 -0.22 -7.46 3.57
CA ALA A 61 0.56 -7.30 2.34
C ALA A 61 1.74 -6.33 2.53
N VAL A 62 1.53 -5.23 3.26
CA VAL A 62 2.59 -4.25 3.55
C VAL A 62 3.63 -4.82 4.53
N ASP A 63 3.23 -5.66 5.49
CA ASP A 63 4.12 -6.37 6.40
C ASP A 63 4.99 -7.42 5.68
N GLU A 64 4.43 -8.12 4.69
CA GLU A 64 5.21 -9.01 3.81
C GLU A 64 6.29 -8.27 3.01
N ALA A 65 6.04 -6.99 2.67
CA ALA A 65 7.03 -6.10 2.06
C ALA A 65 8.02 -5.49 3.07
N GLY A 66 7.82 -5.71 4.38
CA GLY A 66 8.68 -5.22 5.46
C GLY A 66 8.34 -3.83 5.99
N TYR A 67 7.11 -3.36 5.79
CA TYR A 67 6.63 -2.05 6.22
C TYR A 67 5.38 -2.15 7.09
N THR A 68 4.90 -1.02 7.59
CA THR A 68 3.66 -0.96 8.39
C THR A 68 2.79 0.19 7.92
N ILE A 69 1.47 -0.03 7.91
CA ILE A 69 0.51 1.02 7.63
C ILE A 69 0.11 1.77 8.90
N PHE A 70 -0.16 3.05 8.75
CA PHE A 70 -0.81 3.88 9.75
C PHE A 70 -2.22 4.24 9.28
N PRO A 71 -3.24 4.16 10.15
CA PRO A 71 -4.55 4.69 9.83
C PRO A 71 -4.43 6.19 9.53
N SER A 72 -5.01 6.63 8.42
CA SER A 72 -5.12 8.04 8.01
C SER A 72 -6.13 8.81 8.84
#